data_AF-A0A101R3M5-F1
#
_entry.id   AF-A0A101R3M5-F1
#
_cell.length_a   1.000
_cell.length_b   1.000
_cell.length_c   1.000
_cell.angle_alpha   90.00
_cell.angle_beta   90.00
_cell.angle_gamma   90.00
#
_symmetry.space_group_name_H-M   'P 1'
#
loop_
_entity.id
_entity.type
_entity.pdbx_description
1 polymer ?
#
loop_
_entity_poly.entity_id
_entity_poly.type
_entity_poly.pdbx_seq_one_letter_code
_entity_poly.pdbx_strand_id
1 'polypeptide(L)'
;MNTLAPLPVRPAGPLRAAATAHTALWLDCRRTTRQAADQAFAEAAEMVRDMLPPDAGDPASAHRSARGTTVVGPVHGLAAYRQLMRRLLPEATASPGRTFAVEYPLWAVDALVDARLDLIGGCEAKAMRSTAGIAGAHLLYDAWRRDVQSPQWTRAAERGATAPYLLWTTQPCAGPDRGATYAGKCLFPGTALALSPTALRTFAQHSVVTGPTAVEVTETRRVARVLGWFGIRLDTLEPCAAQAATSA
;
A
#
# COMPACT_ATOMS: atom_id res chain seq x y z
N MET A 1 5.27 40.96 1.68
CA MET A 1 6.51 40.19 1.46
C MET A 1 6.23 38.73 1.80
N ASN A 2 6.11 37.88 0.78
CA ASN A 2 6.34 36.44 0.87
C ASN A 2 6.59 35.95 -0.56
N THR A 3 7.87 36.01 -0.95
CA THR A 3 8.42 35.53 -2.22
C THR A 3 8.60 34.03 -2.14
N LEU A 4 7.79 33.26 -2.86
CA LEU A 4 8.05 31.84 -3.12
C LEU A 4 8.85 31.72 -4.42
N ALA A 5 10.06 31.20 -4.31
CA ALA A 5 10.99 31.03 -5.43
C ALA A 5 10.51 29.89 -6.36
N PRO A 6 10.61 30.05 -7.69
CA PRO A 6 10.31 28.97 -8.63
C PRO A 6 11.33 27.83 -8.50
N LEU A 7 10.84 26.59 -8.56
CA LEU A 7 11.66 25.37 -8.56
C LEU A 7 12.60 25.35 -9.78
N PRO A 8 13.84 24.85 -9.64
CA PRO A 8 14.82 24.85 -10.72
C PRO A 8 14.42 23.92 -11.87
N VAL A 9 14.78 24.35 -13.08
CA VAL A 9 14.60 23.58 -14.33
C VAL A 9 15.45 22.31 -14.28
N ARG A 10 14.81 21.19 -14.64
CA ARG A 10 15.41 19.85 -14.78
C ARG A 10 16.72 19.92 -15.59
N PRO A 11 17.89 19.52 -15.05
CA PRO A 11 19.12 19.48 -15.84
C PRO A 11 19.06 18.37 -16.89
N ALA A 12 19.57 18.66 -18.09
CA ALA A 12 19.69 17.70 -19.18
C ALA A 12 20.92 16.80 -18.95
N GLY A 13 20.69 15.49 -18.79
CA GLY A 13 21.71 14.46 -18.60
C GLY A 13 21.10 13.12 -18.18
N PRO A 14 21.82 11.99 -18.33
CA PRO A 14 21.24 10.67 -18.12
C PRO A 14 20.90 10.45 -16.64
N LEU A 15 19.70 9.93 -16.38
CA LEU A 15 19.18 9.64 -15.04
C LEU A 15 20.01 8.51 -14.40
N ARG A 16 20.95 8.85 -13.52
CA ARG A 16 21.68 7.90 -12.68
C ARG A 16 20.97 7.73 -11.34
N ALA A 17 20.74 6.47 -10.97
CA ALA A 17 20.33 5.93 -9.67
C ALA A 17 19.16 6.63 -8.96
N ALA A 18 18.10 5.86 -8.67
CA ALA A 18 16.89 6.29 -7.96
C ALA A 18 17.19 7.20 -6.75
N ALA A 19 17.07 8.51 -6.93
CA ALA A 19 17.38 9.52 -5.92
C ALA A 19 16.33 10.63 -5.94
N THR A 20 15.14 10.31 -5.41
CA THR A 20 14.32 11.15 -4.56
C THR A 20 13.20 10.27 -3.99
N ALA A 21 13.14 10.15 -2.66
CA ALA A 21 12.08 9.42 -1.97
C ALA A 21 10.74 10.18 -2.11
N HIS A 22 10.09 10.04 -3.25
CA HIS A 22 8.74 10.53 -3.46
C HIS A 22 7.74 9.50 -2.94
N THR A 23 6.94 9.88 -1.95
CA THR A 23 5.68 9.17 -1.64
C THR A 23 4.67 9.60 -2.69
N ALA A 24 4.10 8.64 -3.44
CA ALA A 24 3.16 8.94 -4.50
C ALA A 24 1.74 8.60 -4.05
N LEU A 25 0.86 9.59 -3.94
CA LEU A 25 -0.55 9.30 -3.66
C LEU A 25 -1.26 8.90 -4.96
N TRP A 26 -1.94 7.76 -4.90
CA TRP A 26 -2.83 7.25 -5.92
C TRP A 26 -4.27 7.62 -5.54
N LEU A 27 -5.02 8.09 -6.52
CA LEU A 27 -6.46 8.23 -6.38
C LEU A 27 -7.10 6.96 -6.95
N ASP A 28 -7.75 6.19 -6.08
CA ASP A 28 -8.57 5.07 -6.52
C ASP A 28 -9.92 5.62 -6.99
N CYS A 29 -10.15 5.57 -8.30
CA CYS A 29 -11.35 6.11 -8.94
C CYS A 29 -12.28 5.00 -9.44
N ARG A 30 -12.06 3.74 -9.04
CA ARG A 30 -12.80 2.58 -9.56
C ARG A 30 -14.32 2.63 -9.33
N ARG A 31 -14.81 3.55 -8.49
CA ARG A 31 -16.24 3.76 -8.22
C ARG A 31 -16.69 5.22 -8.37
N THR A 32 -15.87 6.05 -9.00
CA THR A 32 -16.17 7.49 -9.21
C THR A 32 -16.05 7.81 -10.70
N THR A 33 -16.92 8.70 -11.19
CA THR A 33 -16.80 9.16 -12.58
C THR A 33 -15.49 9.93 -12.77
N ARG A 34 -14.94 9.87 -13.98
CA ARG A 34 -13.69 10.57 -14.36
C ARG A 34 -13.73 12.06 -14.00
N GLN A 35 -14.85 12.73 -14.27
CA GLN A 35 -15.06 14.14 -13.94
C GLN A 35 -15.01 14.43 -12.43
N ALA A 36 -15.62 13.57 -11.60
CA ALA A 36 -15.59 13.73 -10.14
C ALA A 36 -14.17 13.51 -9.57
N ALA A 37 -13.41 12.62 -10.19
CA ALA A 37 -12.01 12.39 -9.84
C ALA A 37 -11.11 13.59 -10.23
N ASP A 38 -11.30 14.13 -11.43
CA ASP A 38 -10.58 15.32 -11.92
C ASP A 38 -10.83 16.56 -11.06
N GLN A 39 -12.07 16.76 -10.59
CA GLN A 39 -12.41 17.85 -9.69
C GLN A 39 -11.76 17.70 -8.31
N ALA A 40 -11.80 16.50 -7.72
CA ALA A 40 -11.14 16.25 -6.42
C ALA A 40 -9.62 16.39 -6.50
N PHE A 41 -9.02 16.03 -7.64
CA PHE A 41 -7.60 16.29 -7.92
C PHE A 41 -7.28 17.78 -7.93
N ALA A 42 -8.12 18.59 -8.57
CA ALA A 42 -7.96 20.05 -8.60
C ALA A 42 -8.16 20.67 -7.20
N GLU A 43 -9.07 20.12 -6.38
CA GLU A 43 -9.30 20.53 -5.00
C GLU A 43 -8.12 20.15 -4.06
N ALA A 44 -7.41 19.06 -4.34
CA ALA A 44 -6.36 18.49 -3.48
C ALA A 44 -4.91 18.80 -3.93
N ALA A 45 -4.69 19.95 -4.58
CA ALA A 45 -3.42 20.28 -5.24
C ALA A 45 -2.21 20.40 -4.28
N GLU A 46 -1.39 19.33 -4.26
CA GLU A 46 0.09 19.25 -4.14
C GLU A 46 0.57 17.79 -3.99
N MET A 47 -0.32 16.80 -3.79
CA MET A 47 0.11 15.41 -3.49
C MET A 47 -0.43 14.27 -4.35
N VAL A 48 -1.29 14.51 -5.34
CA VAL A 48 -1.83 13.41 -6.16
C VAL A 48 -1.04 13.24 -7.44
N ARG A 49 -0.56 12.03 -7.75
CA ARG A 49 0.20 11.80 -9.00
C ARG A 49 -0.28 10.66 -9.89
N ASP A 50 -1.28 9.85 -9.53
CA ASP A 50 -1.84 8.88 -10.50
C ASP A 50 -3.27 8.41 -10.16
N MET A 51 -4.12 8.17 -11.17
CA MET A 51 -5.54 7.78 -11.05
C MET A 51 -5.83 6.42 -11.73
N LEU A 52 -6.82 5.66 -11.23
CA LEU A 52 -7.28 4.39 -11.82
C LEU A 52 -8.82 4.22 -11.85
N PRO A 53 -9.43 4.05 -13.04
CA PRO A 53 -10.76 3.42 -13.22
C PRO A 53 -10.76 2.22 -14.23
N PRO A 54 -11.83 1.37 -14.31
CA PRO A 54 -11.79 -0.10 -14.11
C PRO A 54 -12.13 -0.93 -15.40
N ASP A 55 -12.33 -2.28 -15.43
CA ASP A 55 -13.63 -2.87 -15.07
C ASP A 55 -13.80 -4.42 -14.93
N ALA A 56 -14.70 -4.74 -13.98
CA ALA A 56 -15.84 -5.68 -14.03
C ALA A 56 -15.64 -7.17 -14.40
N GLY A 57 -14.42 -7.69 -14.48
CA GLY A 57 -14.19 -9.06 -14.95
C GLY A 57 -13.85 -10.11 -13.89
N ASP A 58 -12.82 -9.89 -13.07
CA ASP A 58 -12.27 -10.95 -12.23
C ASP A 58 -11.32 -10.38 -11.14
N PRO A 59 -11.57 -10.59 -9.83
CA PRO A 59 -10.68 -10.16 -8.75
C PRO A 59 -9.28 -10.83 -8.77
N ALA A 60 -9.06 -11.84 -9.63
CA ALA A 60 -7.81 -12.61 -9.67
C ALA A 60 -6.72 -12.07 -10.63
N SER A 61 -6.97 -11.02 -11.40
CA SER A 61 -6.06 -10.58 -12.48
C SER A 61 -5.30 -9.28 -12.16
N ALA A 62 -4.01 -9.22 -12.51
CA ALA A 62 -3.19 -8.01 -12.37
C ALA A 62 -3.83 -6.83 -13.10
N HIS A 63 -3.90 -5.66 -12.46
CA HIS A 63 -4.51 -4.44 -13.05
C HIS A 63 -3.41 -3.51 -13.58
N ARG A 64 -3.70 -2.69 -14.61
CA ARG A 64 -2.71 -1.74 -15.16
C ARG A 64 -3.17 -0.30 -14.94
N SER A 65 -2.31 0.54 -14.36
CA SER A 65 -2.57 1.98 -14.21
C SER A 65 -2.48 2.71 -15.56
N ALA A 66 -3.04 3.93 -15.63
CA ALA A 66 -2.97 4.77 -16.82
C ALA A 66 -1.53 5.07 -17.27
N ARG A 67 -0.55 5.04 -16.36
CA ARG A 67 0.89 5.19 -16.63
C ARG A 67 1.63 3.88 -16.87
N GLY A 68 0.91 2.76 -17.03
CA GLY A 68 1.48 1.46 -17.37
C GLY A 68 2.05 0.67 -16.19
N THR A 69 1.82 1.10 -14.95
CA THR A 69 2.21 0.29 -13.78
C THR A 69 1.29 -0.93 -13.68
N THR A 70 1.87 -2.12 -13.55
CA THR A 70 1.13 -3.36 -13.28
C THR A 70 0.97 -3.56 -11.77
N VAL A 71 -0.26 -3.45 -11.27
CA VAL A 71 -0.64 -3.78 -9.91
C VAL A 71 -0.82 -5.30 -9.79
N VAL A 72 -0.18 -5.90 -8.80
CA VAL A 72 -0.15 -7.34 -8.54
C VAL A 72 -0.50 -7.60 -7.07
N GLY A 73 -1.19 -8.71 -6.79
CA GLY A 73 -1.76 -8.99 -5.47
C GLY A 73 -3.27 -9.27 -5.58
N PRO A 74 -4.05 -9.05 -4.51
CA PRO A 74 -3.66 -8.47 -3.22
C PRO A 74 -2.89 -9.45 -2.31
N VAL A 75 -1.98 -8.93 -1.48
CA VAL A 75 -1.34 -9.68 -0.38
C VAL A 75 -1.90 -9.23 0.96
N HIS A 76 -2.19 -10.16 1.86
CA HIS A 76 -2.78 -9.87 3.18
C HIS A 76 -1.81 -10.12 4.34
N GLY A 77 -0.65 -10.71 4.06
CA GLY A 77 0.36 -11.07 5.05
C GLY A 77 1.75 -11.24 4.42
N LEU A 78 2.77 -11.36 5.26
CA LEU A 78 4.18 -11.44 4.85
C LEU A 78 4.50 -12.72 4.06
N ALA A 79 3.84 -13.84 4.37
CA ALA A 79 4.05 -15.10 3.64
C ALA A 79 3.65 -14.97 2.16
N ALA A 80 2.44 -14.46 1.89
CA ALA A 80 1.95 -14.21 0.54
C ALA A 80 2.82 -13.17 -0.20
N TYR A 81 3.25 -12.11 0.50
CA TYR A 81 4.18 -11.13 -0.03
C TYR A 81 5.51 -11.75 -0.47
N ARG A 82 6.17 -12.53 0.39
CA ARG A 82 7.45 -13.18 0.07
C ARG A 82 7.32 -14.11 -1.13
N GLN A 83 6.21 -14.85 -1.22
CA GLN A 83 5.93 -15.70 -2.38
C GLN A 83 5.78 -14.86 -3.65
N LEU A 84 5.04 -13.76 -3.59
CA LEU A 84 4.85 -12.85 -4.72
C LEU A 84 6.18 -12.21 -5.17
N MET A 85 6.99 -11.69 -4.25
CA MET A 85 8.29 -11.09 -4.58
C MET A 85 9.24 -12.06 -5.28
N ARG A 86 9.27 -13.33 -4.84
CA ARG A 86 10.05 -14.38 -5.51
C ARG A 86 9.58 -14.63 -6.94
N ARG A 87 8.27 -14.55 -7.20
CA ARG A 87 7.70 -14.71 -8.56
C ARG A 87 7.95 -13.49 -9.43
N LEU A 88 7.93 -12.29 -8.86
CA LEU A 88 8.11 -11.03 -9.59
C LEU A 88 9.57 -10.81 -10.04
N LEU A 89 10.55 -11.27 -9.28
CA LEU A 89 11.97 -11.05 -9.61
C LEU A 89 12.34 -11.47 -11.05
N PRO A 90 12.04 -12.70 -11.52
CA PRO A 90 12.31 -13.08 -12.91
C PRO A 90 11.45 -12.31 -13.92
N GLU A 91 10.18 -12.01 -13.62
CA GLU A 91 9.30 -11.25 -14.54
C GLU A 91 9.80 -9.82 -14.74
N ALA A 92 10.18 -9.14 -13.65
CA ALA A 92 10.73 -7.79 -13.69
C ALA A 92 12.07 -7.75 -14.43
N THR A 93 12.89 -8.80 -14.27
CA THR A 93 14.14 -8.96 -15.01
C THR A 93 13.92 -9.13 -16.52
N ALA A 94 12.89 -9.89 -16.91
CA ALA A 94 12.56 -10.13 -18.31
C ALA A 94 11.85 -8.95 -18.99
N SER A 95 11.32 -8.01 -18.20
CA SER A 95 10.55 -6.85 -18.67
C SER A 95 11.19 -5.53 -18.22
N PRO A 96 12.41 -5.19 -18.69
CA PRO A 96 13.08 -3.97 -18.25
C PRO A 96 12.23 -2.73 -18.55
N GLY A 97 12.20 -1.79 -17.60
CA GLY A 97 11.34 -0.60 -17.67
C GLY A 97 9.87 -0.82 -17.31
N ARG A 98 9.39 -2.07 -17.12
CA ARG A 98 8.05 -2.34 -16.60
C ARG A 98 8.01 -2.09 -15.10
N THR A 99 7.03 -1.31 -14.66
CA THR A 99 6.84 -0.98 -13.24
C THR A 99 5.77 -1.86 -12.63
N PHE A 100 6.04 -2.40 -11.45
CA PHE A 100 5.11 -3.23 -10.69
C PHE A 100 4.75 -2.56 -9.35
N ALA A 101 3.51 -2.74 -8.92
CA ALA A 101 3.04 -2.31 -7.60
C ALA A 101 2.40 -3.49 -6.88
N VAL A 102 2.84 -3.79 -5.65
CA VAL A 102 2.28 -4.86 -4.83
C VAL A 102 1.16 -4.29 -3.97
N GLU A 103 -0.08 -4.73 -4.22
CA GLU A 103 -1.26 -4.25 -3.50
C GLU A 103 -1.39 -4.91 -2.12
N TYR A 104 -1.54 -4.08 -1.08
CA TYR A 104 -1.89 -4.46 0.28
C TYR A 104 -3.16 -3.71 0.74
N PRO A 105 -4.32 -4.39 0.82
CA PRO A 105 -5.57 -3.78 1.25
C PRO A 105 -5.67 -3.67 2.78
N LEU A 106 -5.41 -2.48 3.31
CA LEU A 106 -5.43 -2.17 4.75
C LEU A 106 -6.77 -2.54 5.40
N TRP A 107 -7.87 -2.15 4.76
CA TRP A 107 -9.22 -2.38 5.26
C TRP A 107 -9.61 -3.87 5.26
N ALA A 108 -9.14 -4.64 4.27
CA ALA A 108 -9.49 -6.05 4.14
C ALA A 108 -8.79 -6.87 5.22
N VAL A 109 -7.54 -6.53 5.53
CA VAL A 109 -6.81 -7.12 6.65
C VAL A 109 -7.49 -6.82 7.98
N ASP A 110 -7.91 -5.57 8.21
CA ASP A 110 -8.69 -5.22 9.40
C ASP A 110 -10.01 -5.99 9.46
N ALA A 111 -10.77 -6.09 8.36
CA ALA A 111 -12.02 -6.86 8.32
C ALA A 111 -11.80 -8.36 8.62
N LEU A 112 -10.75 -8.96 8.07
CA LEU A 112 -10.40 -10.38 8.28
C LEU A 112 -9.98 -10.66 9.72
N VAL A 113 -9.30 -9.72 10.38
CA VAL A 113 -8.92 -9.85 11.79
C VAL A 113 -10.09 -9.55 12.72
N ASP A 114 -10.82 -8.47 12.46
CA ASP A 114 -11.99 -8.07 13.24
C ASP A 114 -13.05 -9.18 13.27
N ALA A 115 -13.31 -9.84 12.14
CA ALA A 115 -14.25 -10.96 12.10
C ALA A 115 -13.83 -12.13 13.02
N ARG A 116 -12.52 -12.41 13.11
CA ARG A 116 -11.99 -13.45 14.01
C ARG A 116 -12.04 -13.00 15.47
N LEU A 117 -11.73 -11.73 15.75
CA LEU A 117 -11.83 -11.14 17.08
C LEU A 117 -13.29 -11.10 17.58
N ASP A 118 -14.25 -10.82 16.70
CA ASP A 118 -15.67 -10.80 17.03
C ASP A 118 -16.21 -12.18 17.41
N LEU A 119 -15.71 -13.24 16.77
CA LEU A 119 -16.04 -14.63 17.14
C LEU A 119 -15.47 -15.01 18.51
N ILE A 120 -14.31 -14.49 18.87
CA ILE A 120 -13.69 -14.73 20.19
C ILE A 120 -14.45 -13.95 21.28
N GLY A 121 -14.83 -12.71 20.99
CA GLY A 121 -15.50 -11.82 21.94
C GLY A 121 -14.59 -11.34 23.08
N GLY A 122 -15.19 -10.67 24.06
CA GLY A 122 -14.45 -10.08 25.19
C GLY A 122 -13.97 -8.64 24.94
N CYS A 123 -13.63 -7.94 26.03
CA CYS A 123 -13.19 -6.55 25.97
C CYS A 123 -11.80 -6.44 25.33
N GLU A 124 -10.93 -7.41 25.59
CA GLU A 124 -9.57 -7.49 25.08
C GLU A 124 -9.55 -7.70 23.57
N ALA A 125 -10.41 -8.57 23.03
CA ALA A 125 -10.50 -8.78 21.58
C ALA A 125 -11.08 -7.54 20.88
N LYS A 126 -12.11 -6.91 21.46
CA LYS A 126 -12.69 -5.66 20.93
C LYS A 126 -11.66 -4.53 20.91
N ALA A 127 -10.79 -4.44 21.91
CA ALA A 127 -9.72 -3.44 21.96
C ALA A 127 -8.68 -3.60 20.84
N MET A 128 -8.55 -4.82 20.27
CA MET A 128 -7.62 -5.10 19.17
C MET A 128 -8.21 -4.83 17.78
N ARG A 129 -9.50 -4.47 17.69
CA ARG A 129 -10.14 -4.20 16.41
C ARG A 129 -9.47 -3.07 15.66
N SER A 130 -9.43 -3.19 14.34
CA SER A 130 -8.91 -2.14 13.47
C SER A 130 -7.47 -1.73 13.83
N THR A 131 -6.65 -2.67 14.27
CA THR A 131 -5.19 -2.48 14.51
C THR A 131 -4.33 -3.24 13.51
N ALA A 132 -4.87 -4.29 12.90
CA ALA A 132 -4.14 -5.27 12.10
C ALA A 132 -3.66 -4.73 10.76
N GLY A 133 -4.48 -3.93 10.07
CA GLY A 133 -4.17 -3.37 8.76
C GLY A 133 -2.89 -2.53 8.82
N ILE A 134 -2.86 -1.54 9.73
CA ILE A 134 -1.70 -0.66 9.93
C ILE A 134 -0.49 -1.47 10.42
N ALA A 135 -0.66 -2.34 11.42
CA ALA A 135 0.45 -3.16 11.91
C ALA A 135 1.06 -4.02 10.79
N GLY A 136 0.23 -4.69 9.98
CA GLY A 136 0.72 -5.48 8.86
C GLY A 136 1.41 -4.63 7.78
N ALA A 137 0.95 -3.41 7.51
CA ALA A 137 1.62 -2.50 6.58
C ALA A 137 3.02 -2.09 7.07
N HIS A 138 3.19 -1.82 8.37
CA HIS A 138 4.51 -1.52 8.94
C HIS A 138 5.47 -2.73 8.83
N LEU A 139 5.00 -3.95 9.11
CA LEU A 139 5.80 -5.17 8.92
C LEU A 139 6.18 -5.37 7.46
N LEU A 140 5.22 -5.16 6.56
CA LEU A 140 5.41 -5.35 5.13
C LEU A 140 6.39 -4.34 4.56
N TYR A 141 6.30 -3.07 4.97
CA TYR A 141 7.24 -2.03 4.55
C TYR A 141 8.67 -2.32 5.02
N ASP A 142 8.83 -2.77 6.27
CA ASP A 142 10.15 -3.16 6.79
C ASP A 142 10.74 -4.37 6.05
N ALA A 143 9.92 -5.35 5.67
CA ALA A 143 10.35 -6.47 4.83
C ALA A 143 10.73 -6.01 3.42
N TRP A 144 9.87 -5.22 2.78
CA TRP A 144 10.09 -4.69 1.43
C TRP A 144 11.38 -3.89 1.31
N ARG A 145 11.65 -3.00 2.27
CA ARG A 145 12.88 -2.20 2.28
C ARG A 145 14.14 -3.07 2.26
N ARG A 146 14.11 -4.23 2.91
CA ARG A 146 15.23 -5.19 2.92
C ARG A 146 15.31 -5.96 1.60
N ASP A 147 14.16 -6.37 1.06
CA ASP A 147 14.10 -7.16 -0.16
C ASP A 147 14.61 -6.38 -1.37
N VAL A 148 14.20 -5.12 -1.54
CA VAL A 148 14.66 -4.27 -2.66
C VAL A 148 16.15 -3.88 -2.57
N GLN A 149 16.75 -4.02 -1.39
CA GLN A 149 18.19 -3.82 -1.15
C GLN A 149 18.99 -5.13 -1.23
N SER A 150 18.33 -6.27 -1.45
CA SER A 150 19.00 -7.56 -1.52
C SER A 150 19.86 -7.69 -2.78
N PRO A 151 20.96 -8.49 -2.75
CA PRO A 151 21.82 -8.70 -3.90
C PRO A 151 21.09 -9.19 -5.16
N GLN A 152 19.97 -9.90 -4.99
CA GLN A 152 19.16 -10.42 -6.09
C GLN A 152 18.47 -9.28 -6.86
N TRP A 153 17.83 -8.37 -6.13
CA TRP A 153 17.16 -7.21 -6.71
C TRP A 153 18.17 -6.17 -7.24
N THR A 154 19.33 -6.00 -6.58
CA THR A 154 20.41 -5.17 -7.11
C THR A 154 20.89 -5.64 -8.48
N ARG A 155 21.16 -6.94 -8.66
CA ARG A 155 21.55 -7.52 -9.97
C ARG A 155 20.45 -7.46 -11.02
N ALA A 156 19.18 -7.47 -10.61
CA ALA A 156 18.07 -7.26 -11.53
C ALA A 156 18.03 -5.80 -12.00
N ALA A 157 18.25 -4.85 -11.09
CA ALA A 157 18.29 -3.43 -11.40
C ALA A 157 19.44 -3.05 -12.35
N GLU A 158 20.61 -3.68 -12.21
CA GLU A 158 21.74 -3.54 -13.16
C GLU A 158 21.37 -3.94 -14.59
N ARG A 159 20.37 -4.81 -14.76
CA ARG A 159 19.83 -5.24 -16.06
C ARG A 159 18.60 -4.44 -16.50
N GLY A 160 18.30 -3.33 -15.83
CA GLY A 160 17.19 -2.43 -16.16
C GLY A 160 15.84 -2.83 -15.57
N ALA A 161 15.80 -3.80 -14.65
CA ALA A 161 14.57 -4.13 -13.93
C ALA A 161 14.23 -3.04 -12.90
N THR A 162 12.95 -2.70 -12.79
CA THR A 162 12.45 -1.81 -11.73
C THR A 162 11.93 -2.66 -10.58
N ALA A 163 12.43 -2.43 -9.36
CA ALA A 163 11.89 -3.10 -8.17
C ALA A 163 10.41 -2.70 -7.95
N PRO A 164 9.53 -3.64 -7.59
CA PRO A 164 8.14 -3.31 -7.29
C PRO A 164 8.07 -2.42 -6.06
N TYR A 165 7.15 -1.46 -6.03
CA TYR A 165 6.83 -0.70 -4.82
C TYR A 165 5.54 -1.21 -4.16
N LEU A 166 5.29 -0.81 -2.91
CA LEU A 166 4.06 -1.18 -2.20
C LEU A 166 2.93 -0.19 -2.48
N LEU A 167 1.73 -0.70 -2.70
CA LEU A 167 0.50 0.06 -2.88
C LEU A 167 -0.48 -0.26 -1.75
N TRP A 168 -0.73 0.71 -0.88
CA TRP A 168 -1.66 0.62 0.24
C TRP A 168 -3.07 0.97 -0.22
N THR A 169 -4.04 0.06 -0.17
CA THR A 169 -5.41 0.37 -0.60
C THR A 169 -6.36 0.49 0.58
N THR A 170 -7.11 1.59 0.65
CA THR A 170 -8.05 1.87 1.75
C THR A 170 -9.52 1.61 1.38
N GLN A 171 -9.80 1.23 0.13
CA GLN A 171 -11.15 1.08 -0.41
C GLN A 171 -11.46 -0.37 -0.79
N PRO A 172 -12.74 -0.81 -0.75
CA PRO A 172 -13.96 0.01 -0.82
C PRO A 172 -14.67 0.31 0.50
N CYS A 173 -14.27 -0.29 1.61
CA CYS A 173 -15.07 -0.28 2.85
C CYS A 173 -14.55 0.62 3.98
N ALA A 174 -13.40 1.30 3.83
CA ALA A 174 -13.04 2.30 4.81
C ALA A 174 -13.88 3.56 4.60
N GLY A 175 -14.57 4.01 5.66
CA GLY A 175 -15.16 5.35 5.69
C GLY A 175 -14.08 6.45 5.58
N PRO A 176 -14.47 7.71 5.33
CA PRO A 176 -13.55 8.81 5.09
C PRO A 176 -12.51 8.98 6.22
N ASP A 177 -12.93 8.90 7.48
CA ASP A 177 -12.06 9.08 8.64
C ASP A 177 -11.06 7.94 8.81
N ARG A 178 -11.51 6.71 8.56
CA ARG A 178 -10.65 5.52 8.62
C ARG A 178 -9.64 5.53 7.49
N GLY A 179 -10.05 5.92 6.28
CA GLY A 179 -9.16 6.14 5.14
C GLY A 179 -8.10 7.21 5.43
N ALA A 180 -8.49 8.33 6.04
CA ALA A 180 -7.55 9.36 6.47
C ALA A 180 -6.59 8.86 7.57
N THR A 181 -7.06 8.04 8.51
CA THR A 181 -6.21 7.41 9.54
C THR A 181 -5.17 6.48 8.91
N TYR A 182 -5.57 5.68 7.94
CA TYR A 182 -4.64 4.85 7.16
C TYR A 182 -3.59 5.69 6.46
N ALA A 183 -4.00 6.80 5.82
CA ALA A 183 -3.09 7.72 5.17
C ALA A 183 -2.04 8.26 6.15
N GLY A 184 -2.46 8.83 7.28
CA GLY A 184 -1.54 9.39 8.26
C GLY A 184 -0.53 8.37 8.83
N LYS A 185 -0.93 7.10 8.93
CA LYS A 185 -0.12 6.03 9.51
C LYS A 185 0.65 5.18 8.50
N CYS A 186 0.43 5.34 7.20
CA CYS A 186 1.06 4.49 6.16
C CYS A 186 1.73 5.30 5.04
N LEU A 187 2.09 6.56 5.28
CA LEU A 187 2.82 7.40 4.32
C LEU A 187 4.31 7.06 4.34
N PHE A 188 4.67 5.90 3.81
CA PHE A 188 6.06 5.45 3.78
C PHE A 188 6.82 5.89 2.52
N PRO A 189 8.13 6.19 2.64
CA PRO A 189 8.98 6.52 1.50
C PRO A 189 9.01 5.41 0.44
N GLY A 190 8.85 5.79 -0.83
CA GLY A 190 8.91 4.84 -1.95
C GLY A 190 7.69 3.91 -2.04
N THR A 191 6.58 4.28 -1.39
CA THR A 191 5.30 3.58 -1.49
C THR A 191 4.22 4.47 -2.09
N ALA A 192 3.12 3.83 -2.47
CA ALA A 192 1.93 4.48 -2.93
C ALA A 192 0.75 4.16 -2.03
N LEU A 193 -0.20 5.09 -1.93
CA LEU A 193 -1.43 4.93 -1.16
C LEU A 193 -2.61 5.26 -2.06
N ALA A 194 -3.60 4.38 -2.14
CA ALA A 194 -4.82 4.58 -2.88
C ALA A 194 -5.96 5.00 -1.94
N LEU A 195 -6.38 6.27 -2.04
CA LEU A 195 -7.46 6.85 -1.23
C LEU A 195 -8.70 7.16 -2.06
N SER A 196 -9.86 7.14 -1.40
CA SER A 196 -11.08 7.71 -1.95
C SER A 196 -11.00 9.25 -1.99
N PRO A 197 -11.75 9.93 -2.87
CA PRO A 197 -11.82 11.39 -2.86
C PRO A 197 -12.27 11.98 -1.52
N THR A 198 -13.20 11.30 -0.83
CA THR A 198 -13.68 11.73 0.49
C THR A 198 -12.63 11.54 1.57
N ALA A 199 -11.93 10.41 1.60
CA ALA A 199 -10.84 10.15 2.54
C ALA A 199 -9.66 11.10 2.30
N LEU A 200 -9.34 11.42 1.04
CA LEU A 200 -8.31 12.40 0.71
C LEU A 200 -8.67 13.80 1.22
N ARG A 201 -9.92 14.25 1.02
CA ARG A 201 -10.37 15.55 1.58
C ARG A 201 -10.31 15.56 3.10
N THR A 202 -10.80 14.52 3.76
CA THR A 202 -10.71 14.38 5.22
C THR A 202 -9.27 14.40 5.69
N PHE A 203 -8.38 13.69 4.99
CA PHE A 203 -6.95 13.68 5.28
C PHE A 203 -6.34 15.08 5.16
N ALA A 204 -6.59 15.78 4.06
CA ALA A 204 -6.07 17.12 3.81
C ALA A 204 -6.57 18.16 4.83
N GLN A 205 -7.81 18.03 5.32
CA GLN A 205 -8.39 18.96 6.29
C GLN A 205 -7.87 18.75 7.72
N HIS A 206 -7.61 17.50 8.11
CA HIS A 206 -7.38 17.16 9.53
C HIS A 206 -5.97 16.67 9.84
N SER A 207 -5.13 16.42 8.83
CA SER A 207 -3.80 15.82 9.04
C SER A 207 -2.70 16.83 8.80
N VAL A 208 -1.76 16.91 9.76
CA VAL A 208 -0.51 17.65 9.60
C VAL A 208 0.56 16.66 9.14
N VAL A 209 0.98 16.77 7.87
CA VAL A 209 2.06 15.94 7.33
C VAL A 209 3.38 16.66 7.51
N THR A 210 4.13 16.30 8.55
CA THR A 210 5.47 16.86 8.81
C THR A 210 6.59 16.08 8.10
N GLY A 211 6.26 14.95 7.48
CA GLY A 211 7.20 14.07 6.78
C GLY A 211 6.63 12.67 6.58
N PRO A 212 7.44 11.73 6.05
CA PRO A 212 7.06 10.33 5.95
C PRO A 212 6.77 9.74 7.33
N THR A 213 5.81 8.81 7.41
CA THR A 213 5.47 8.12 8.65
C THR A 213 6.67 7.31 9.15
N ALA A 214 6.99 7.46 10.44
CA ALA A 214 8.02 6.65 11.08
C ALA A 214 7.60 5.18 11.11
N VAL A 215 8.53 4.28 10.79
CA VAL A 215 8.25 2.84 10.81
C VAL A 215 8.30 2.33 12.24
N GLU A 216 7.13 2.20 12.88
CA GLU A 216 6.99 1.71 14.26
C GLU A 216 7.05 0.18 14.38
N VAL A 217 8.20 -0.42 14.06
CA VAL A 217 8.35 -1.89 14.06
C VAL A 217 8.11 -2.50 15.46
N THR A 218 8.52 -1.81 16.53
CA THR A 218 8.37 -2.30 17.91
C THR A 218 6.91 -2.42 18.32
N GLU A 219 6.13 -1.36 18.14
CA GLU A 219 4.71 -1.38 18.48
C GLU A 219 3.93 -2.35 17.59
N THR A 220 4.29 -2.38 16.32
CA THR A 220 3.75 -3.34 15.36
C THR A 220 3.97 -4.80 15.79
N ARG A 221 5.17 -5.15 16.26
CA ARG A 221 5.47 -6.49 16.79
C ARG A 221 4.70 -6.78 18.08
N ARG A 222 4.41 -5.76 18.89
CA ARG A 222 3.57 -5.89 20.08
C ARG A 222 2.14 -6.22 19.67
N VAL A 223 1.54 -5.47 18.74
CA VAL A 223 0.21 -5.74 18.19
C VAL A 223 0.14 -7.16 17.62
N ALA A 224 1.12 -7.56 16.80
CA ALA A 224 1.19 -8.91 16.24
C ALA A 224 1.27 -10.00 17.32
N ARG A 225 1.98 -9.75 18.44
CA ARG A 225 2.07 -10.69 19.56
C ARG A 225 0.74 -10.81 20.31
N VAL A 226 0.06 -9.70 20.56
CA VAL A 226 -1.25 -9.69 21.24
C VAL A 226 -2.30 -10.39 20.38
N LEU A 227 -2.32 -10.13 19.07
CA LEU A 227 -3.15 -10.89 18.13
C LEU A 227 -2.82 -12.39 18.14
N GLY A 228 -1.55 -12.75 18.35
CA GLY A 228 -1.11 -14.12 18.53
C GLY A 228 -1.74 -14.83 19.73
N TRP A 229 -2.07 -14.13 20.82
CA TRP A 229 -2.80 -14.70 21.96
C TRP A 229 -4.23 -15.09 21.61
N PHE A 230 -4.81 -14.44 20.59
CA PHE A 230 -6.10 -14.77 20.01
C PHE A 230 -6.00 -15.83 18.89
N GLY A 231 -4.81 -16.41 18.67
CA GLY A 231 -4.57 -17.35 17.56
C GLY A 231 -4.48 -16.70 16.18
N ILE A 232 -4.43 -15.37 16.10
CA ILE A 232 -4.40 -14.62 14.84
C ILE A 232 -2.95 -14.27 14.50
N ARG A 233 -2.47 -14.73 13.34
CA ARG A 233 -1.11 -14.44 12.85
C ARG A 233 -1.17 -13.55 11.61
N LEU A 234 -0.55 -12.37 11.70
CA LEU A 234 -0.47 -11.43 10.57
C LEU A 234 0.43 -11.92 9.42
N ASP A 235 1.45 -12.77 9.72
CA ASP A 235 2.37 -13.28 8.69
C ASP A 235 1.66 -14.20 7.70
N THR A 236 0.82 -15.10 8.23
CA THR A 236 0.09 -16.14 7.48
C THR A 236 -1.38 -15.80 7.33
N LEU A 237 -1.71 -14.50 7.30
CA LEU A 237 -3.10 -14.08 7.19
C LEU A 237 -3.58 -14.35 5.76
N GLU A 238 -4.53 -15.27 5.65
CA GLU A 238 -5.18 -15.59 4.38
C GLU A 238 -6.66 -15.24 4.43
N PRO A 239 -7.24 -14.83 3.29
CA PRO A 239 -8.69 -14.71 3.17
C PRO A 239 -9.34 -16.09 3.37
N CYS A 240 -10.55 -16.10 3.95
CA CYS A 240 -11.24 -17.30 4.41
C CYS A 240 -11.37 -18.41 3.34
N ALA A 241 -11.38 -18.07 2.05
CA ALA A 241 -11.48 -19.03 0.94
C ALA A 241 -10.25 -19.97 0.80
N ALA A 242 -9.06 -19.56 1.25
CA ALA A 242 -7.84 -20.36 1.11
C ALA A 242 -7.71 -21.44 2.21
N GLN A 243 -8.31 -21.23 3.39
CA GLN A 243 -8.21 -22.13 4.53
C GLN A 243 -8.98 -23.45 4.34
N ALA A 244 -9.96 -23.50 3.44
CA ALA A 244 -10.73 -24.70 3.14
C ALA A 244 -9.97 -25.73 2.26
N ALA A 245 -8.90 -25.32 1.57
CA ALA A 245 -8.16 -26.17 0.64
C ALA A 245 -7.00 -26.95 1.30
N THR A 246 -6.66 -26.65 2.57
CA THR A 246 -5.50 -27.27 3.25
C THR A 246 -5.91 -28.29 4.32
N SER A 247 -7.21 -28.58 4.46
CA SER A 247 -7.75 -29.54 5.43
C SER A 247 -8.50 -30.72 4.78
N ALA A 248 -8.21 -31.03 3.51
CA ALA A 248 -8.75 -32.19 2.79
C ALA A 248 -7.62 -33.12 2.35
#